data_AF-H0V9P4-F1
#
_entry.id   AF-H0V9P4-F1
#
_cell.length_a   1.000
_cell.length_b   1.000
_cell.length_c   1.000
_cell.angle_alpha   90.00
_cell.angle_beta   90.00
_cell.angle_gamma   90.00
#
_symmetry.space_group_name_H-M   'P 1'
#
loop_
_entity.id
_entity.type
_entity.pdbx_description
1 polymer ?
#
loop_
_entity_poly.entity_id
_entity_poly.type
_entity_poly.pdbx_seq_one_letter_code
_entity_poly.pdbx_strand_id
1 'polypeptide(L)'
;MLRLVSWNINGIRSPLQGAVCQESNNFANVTMKRTLEELAADIVCLQETKVTRDVLTEPLAVVEGYNSYFSCSRNRSGYSGVATFCKDSATPVAAEEGLSGLLATQNGNVGCYGNMDEFTQEELRALDSEGRALLTQHKIRTWEGKERTLTLINVYCPRVDPEKPERLTFKMRFCRLLQNRAEALLAAGSHVIILGDLNTAHRRIDHCDAINLKYFEEDPARKWMDGLLNNIGCQSRSPVGTFIDTYRYFQPQQEGAFTCWSVVSGARHHNYGSRLDYVLGDRTLVRDTLQSSFLLPEVMGSDHCPVGAVLNVSSVPAKHPPPLCTRFFPEFAGTQLKIVHFLVPLEHKSVLEKSALQLSHQTQVQKRQNRFCIRLTRSQPSQASSRKGQRNMTSYLQSSSSHHQTSSDLKLPLMGTLMTSKTLEEEAIAKVVEDEIKDSEAKEKEALTSFWKSVLRGPFPMPLCRGHREPCIMRTVKKPGPNLGRRFYMCARPQGPPSDPSSRCNFFQWSRPS
;
A
#
# COMPACT_ATOMS: atom_id res chain seq x y z
N MET A 1 26.44 -3.61 6.77
CA MET A 1 25.78 -2.42 6.20
C MET A 1 24.29 -2.60 6.43
N LEU A 2 23.56 -1.52 6.71
CA LEU A 2 22.12 -1.53 6.99
C LEU A 2 21.43 -0.60 5.98
N ARG A 3 20.52 -1.14 5.17
CA ARG A 3 19.78 -0.40 4.14
C ARG A 3 18.35 -0.14 4.59
N LEU A 4 17.97 1.14 4.60
CA LEU A 4 16.65 1.64 4.99
C LEU A 4 15.94 2.19 3.77
N VAL A 5 14.65 1.90 3.64
CA VAL A 5 13.76 2.48 2.61
C VAL A 5 12.49 3.01 3.26
N SER A 6 12.02 4.16 2.78
CA SER A 6 10.71 4.75 3.10
C SER A 6 9.88 4.90 1.82
N TRP A 7 8.57 4.65 1.88
CA TRP A 7 7.67 4.84 0.74
C TRP A 7 6.22 5.10 1.17
N ASN A 8 5.66 6.26 0.80
CA ASN A 8 4.21 6.41 0.78
C ASN A 8 3.64 5.52 -0.34
N ILE A 9 2.98 4.42 0.05
CA ILE A 9 2.50 3.40 -0.89
C ILE A 9 1.08 3.71 -1.42
N ASN A 10 0.44 4.78 -0.96
CA ASN A 10 -0.91 5.19 -1.37
C ASN A 10 -1.93 4.03 -1.35
N GLY A 11 -1.96 3.32 -0.23
CA GLY A 11 -2.75 2.11 0.00
C GLY A 11 -1.95 0.84 -0.28
N ILE A 12 -1.68 0.04 0.76
CA ILE A 12 -0.89 -1.20 0.68
C ILE A 12 -1.53 -2.28 -0.22
N ARG A 13 -2.83 -2.14 -0.52
CA ARG A 13 -3.57 -2.99 -1.45
C ARG A 13 -3.55 -2.49 -2.90
N SER A 14 -3.10 -1.26 -3.16
CA SER A 14 -3.09 -0.66 -4.51
C SER A 14 -2.17 -1.42 -5.49
N PRO A 15 -0.95 -1.86 -5.10
CA PRO A 15 -0.12 -2.73 -5.95
C PRO A 15 -0.78 -4.06 -6.32
N LEU A 16 -1.72 -4.56 -5.50
CA LEU A 16 -2.45 -5.80 -5.77
C LEU A 16 -3.55 -5.63 -6.84
N GLN A 17 -4.06 -4.42 -7.04
CA GLN A 17 -5.21 -4.15 -7.92
C GLN A 17 -4.85 -4.09 -9.41
N GLY A 18 -3.57 -3.91 -9.75
CA GLY A 18 -3.09 -3.98 -11.13
C GLY A 18 -3.06 -5.40 -11.70
N ALA A 19 -3.10 -6.42 -10.85
CA ALA A 19 -3.18 -7.82 -11.24
C ALA A 19 -4.65 -8.27 -11.28
N VAL A 20 -5.17 -8.41 -12.49
CA VAL A 20 -6.54 -8.88 -12.72
C VAL A 20 -6.65 -10.38 -12.42
N CYS A 21 -7.75 -10.75 -11.74
CA CYS A 21 -8.27 -12.09 -11.45
C CYS A 21 -7.79 -12.87 -10.21
N GLN A 22 -8.80 -13.16 -9.38
CA GLN A 22 -8.97 -14.28 -8.44
C GLN A 22 -8.27 -14.25 -7.07
N GLU A 23 -9.13 -14.26 -6.06
CA GLU A 23 -8.82 -14.29 -4.64
C GLU A 23 -8.11 -15.59 -4.25
N SER A 24 -6.82 -15.49 -3.95
CA SER A 24 -6.15 -16.47 -3.11
C SER A 24 -5.28 -15.73 -2.09
N ASN A 25 -5.33 -16.15 -0.82
CA ASN A 25 -4.50 -15.56 0.25
C ASN A 25 -3.00 -15.61 -0.09
N ASN A 26 -2.59 -16.58 -0.92
CA ASN A 26 -1.22 -16.70 -1.41
C ASN A 26 -0.81 -15.52 -2.30
N PHE A 27 -1.70 -15.01 -3.16
CA PHE A 27 -1.36 -13.94 -4.10
C PHE A 27 -0.99 -12.62 -3.41
N ALA A 28 -1.73 -12.25 -2.37
CA ALA A 28 -1.44 -11.04 -1.59
C ALA A 28 -0.10 -11.15 -0.84
N ASN A 29 0.19 -12.32 -0.24
CA ASN A 29 1.46 -12.56 0.44
C ASN A 29 2.65 -12.54 -0.52
N VAL A 30 2.55 -13.26 -1.64
CA VAL A 30 3.57 -13.30 -2.71
C VAL A 30 3.84 -11.92 -3.26
N THR A 31 2.81 -11.10 -3.49
CA THR A 31 2.99 -9.75 -4.04
C THR A 31 3.62 -8.81 -3.02
N MET A 32 3.22 -8.86 -1.74
CA MET A 32 3.86 -8.08 -0.68
C MET A 32 5.32 -8.49 -0.44
N LYS A 33 5.60 -9.81 -0.38
CA LYS A 33 6.95 -10.35 -0.29
C LYS A 33 7.83 -9.85 -1.43
N ARG A 34 7.36 -10.02 -2.67
CA ARG A 34 8.04 -9.53 -3.88
C ARG A 34 8.30 -8.02 -3.82
N THR A 35 7.32 -7.22 -3.40
CA THR A 35 7.46 -5.75 -3.27
C THR A 35 8.56 -5.39 -2.26
N LEU A 36 8.61 -6.07 -1.12
CA LEU A 36 9.63 -5.84 -0.08
C LEU A 36 11.02 -6.35 -0.50
N GLU A 37 11.09 -7.40 -1.30
CA GLU A 37 12.33 -7.95 -1.87
C GLU A 37 12.90 -7.06 -2.98
N GLU A 38 12.06 -6.52 -3.87
CA GLU A 38 12.44 -5.61 -4.96
C GLU A 38 13.04 -4.28 -4.44
N LEU A 39 12.59 -3.79 -3.26
CA LEU A 39 13.19 -2.62 -2.60
C LEU A 39 14.60 -2.90 -2.02
N ALA A 40 14.97 -4.18 -1.92
CA ALA A 40 16.28 -4.67 -1.49
C ALA A 40 16.81 -4.07 -0.17
N ALA A 41 15.91 -3.78 0.78
CA ALA A 41 16.25 -3.16 2.07
C ALA A 41 16.24 -4.17 3.24
N ASP A 42 16.84 -3.80 4.36
CA ASP A 42 16.74 -4.52 5.63
C ASP A 42 15.52 -4.08 6.43
N ILE A 43 15.17 -2.79 6.32
CA ILE A 43 13.99 -2.19 6.95
C ILE A 43 13.27 -1.32 5.91
N VAL A 44 11.96 -1.57 5.74
CA VAL A 44 11.06 -0.84 4.85
C VAL A 44 9.96 -0.17 5.69
N CYS A 45 9.89 1.15 5.62
CA CYS A 45 8.86 1.97 6.24
C CYS A 45 7.83 2.39 5.19
N LEU A 46 6.60 1.88 5.30
CA LEU A 46 5.48 2.27 4.43
C LEU A 46 4.61 3.34 5.12
N GLN A 47 4.20 4.33 4.35
CA GLN A 47 3.22 5.35 4.75
C GLN A 47 1.94 5.24 3.92
N GLU A 48 0.85 5.81 4.45
CA GLU A 48 -0.49 5.81 3.86
C GLU A 48 -0.96 4.40 3.49
N THR A 49 -0.84 3.44 4.42
CA THR A 49 -1.20 2.03 4.17
C THR A 49 -2.69 1.82 3.87
N LYS A 50 -3.56 2.75 4.30
CA LYS A 50 -5.04 2.73 4.14
C LYS A 50 -5.70 1.47 4.67
N VAL A 51 -5.10 0.85 5.69
CA VAL A 51 -5.63 -0.34 6.35
C VAL A 51 -5.86 -0.02 7.82
N THR A 52 -7.02 -0.44 8.31
CA THR A 52 -7.39 -0.40 9.73
C THR A 52 -7.37 -1.80 10.32
N ARG A 53 -7.29 -1.91 11.65
CA ARG A 53 -6.99 -3.17 12.36
C ARG A 53 -7.99 -4.29 12.06
N ASP A 54 -9.25 -3.91 11.88
CA ASP A 54 -10.42 -4.73 11.52
C ASP A 54 -10.36 -5.32 10.11
N VAL A 55 -9.63 -4.69 9.18
CA VAL A 55 -9.46 -5.15 7.78
C VAL A 55 -8.02 -5.55 7.45
N LEU A 56 -7.11 -5.55 8.42
CA LEU A 56 -5.75 -6.05 8.22
C LEU A 56 -5.77 -7.57 8.13
N THR A 57 -5.32 -8.12 7.00
CA THR A 57 -5.30 -9.56 6.77
C THR A 57 -3.90 -10.14 7.00
N GLU A 58 -3.83 -11.39 7.47
CA GLU A 58 -2.57 -12.11 7.70
C GLU A 58 -1.60 -12.04 6.49
N PRO A 59 -2.02 -12.26 5.22
CA PRO A 59 -1.13 -12.13 4.06
C PRO A 59 -0.47 -10.77 3.86
N LEU A 60 -1.08 -9.68 4.34
CA LEU A 60 -0.53 -8.31 4.27
C LEU A 60 0.37 -7.98 5.46
N ALA A 61 0.13 -8.63 6.60
CA ALA A 61 0.82 -8.35 7.85
C ALA A 61 2.01 -9.29 8.08
N VAL A 62 1.78 -10.60 7.96
CA VAL A 62 2.76 -11.66 8.24
C VAL A 62 3.40 -12.12 6.94
N VAL A 63 4.53 -11.48 6.59
CA VAL A 63 5.32 -11.80 5.39
C VAL A 63 6.54 -12.62 5.80
N GLU A 64 6.79 -13.72 5.08
CA GLU A 64 7.91 -14.63 5.34
C GLU A 64 9.26 -13.91 5.29
N GLY A 65 10.13 -14.13 6.29
CA GLY A 65 11.44 -13.47 6.42
C GLY A 65 11.39 -12.05 7.00
N TYR A 66 10.19 -11.53 7.30
CA TYR A 66 9.98 -10.21 7.87
C TYR A 66 9.19 -10.24 9.19
N ASN A 67 9.50 -9.27 10.05
CA ASN A 67 8.75 -8.87 11.22
C ASN A 67 8.10 -7.53 10.88
N SER A 68 6.77 -7.43 10.99
CA SER A 68 6.08 -6.18 10.71
C SER A 68 5.39 -5.61 11.94
N TYR A 69 5.27 -4.29 11.93
CA TYR A 69 4.66 -3.46 12.96
C TYR A 69 3.76 -2.46 12.24
N PHE A 70 2.58 -2.17 12.79
CA PHE A 70 1.58 -1.32 12.16
C PHE A 70 1.07 -0.29 13.17
N SER A 71 0.89 0.95 12.72
CA SER A 71 0.01 1.90 13.40
C SER A 71 -1.13 2.27 12.46
N CYS A 72 -2.37 2.01 12.91
CA CYS A 72 -3.58 2.14 12.10
C CYS A 72 -4.40 3.36 12.55
N SER A 73 -5.12 4.00 11.62
CA SER A 73 -6.11 5.00 11.99
C SER A 73 -7.23 4.35 12.80
N ARG A 74 -7.58 4.96 13.93
CA ARG A 74 -8.65 4.49 14.83
C ARG A 74 -10.01 5.11 14.52
N ASN A 75 -10.02 6.24 13.80
CA ASN A 75 -11.22 7.06 13.60
C ASN A 75 -11.81 6.93 12.18
N ARG A 76 -11.07 6.35 11.21
CA ARG A 76 -11.49 6.32 9.81
C ARG A 76 -10.90 5.12 9.07
N SER A 77 -11.76 4.24 8.55
CA SER A 77 -11.33 3.16 7.65
C SER A 77 -10.83 3.70 6.31
N GLY A 78 -9.88 2.99 5.68
CA GLY A 78 -9.29 3.39 4.40
C GLY A 78 -8.42 4.66 4.43
N TYR A 79 -7.97 5.11 5.61
CA TYR A 79 -7.30 6.40 5.79
C TYR A 79 -5.98 6.26 6.56
N SER A 80 -4.97 7.05 6.16
CA SER A 80 -3.68 7.15 6.85
C SER A 80 -3.04 5.76 7.04
N GLY A 81 -2.39 5.53 8.18
CA GLY A 81 -1.75 4.27 8.54
C GLY A 81 -0.29 4.23 8.10
N VAL A 82 0.57 3.71 8.98
CA VAL A 82 1.99 3.46 8.73
C VAL A 82 2.34 2.03 9.10
N ALA A 83 3.30 1.42 8.40
CA ALA A 83 3.80 0.09 8.71
C ALA A 83 5.31 0.02 8.53
N THR A 84 5.99 -0.71 9.40
CA THR A 84 7.44 -0.93 9.31
C THR A 84 7.70 -2.43 9.21
N PHE A 85 8.35 -2.87 8.14
CA PHE A 85 8.77 -4.24 7.89
C PHE A 85 10.28 -4.35 8.07
N CYS A 86 10.73 -5.18 8.99
CA CYS A 86 12.14 -5.46 9.24
C CYS A 86 12.43 -6.90 8.86
N LYS A 87 13.50 -7.18 8.11
CA LYS A 87 14.00 -8.55 7.95
C LYS A 87 14.33 -9.17 9.32
N ASP A 88 14.34 -10.50 9.43
CA ASP A 88 14.74 -11.16 10.69
C ASP A 88 16.16 -10.74 11.15
N SER A 89 17.06 -10.43 10.21
CA SER A 89 18.39 -9.83 10.46
C SER A 89 18.37 -8.43 11.09
N ALA A 90 17.22 -7.73 11.04
CA ALA A 90 16.98 -6.39 11.57
C ALA A 90 15.79 -6.37 12.55
N THR A 91 15.56 -7.47 13.26
CA THR A 91 14.51 -7.56 14.29
C THR A 91 14.77 -6.51 15.39
N PRO A 92 13.85 -5.54 15.60
CA PRO A 92 14.02 -4.50 16.63
C PRO A 92 13.96 -5.07 18.05
N VAL A 93 14.56 -4.35 19.01
CA VAL A 93 14.46 -4.64 20.45
C VAL A 93 13.20 -4.07 21.10
N ALA A 94 12.62 -3.02 20.52
CA ALA A 94 11.38 -2.39 20.99
C ALA A 94 10.61 -1.76 19.81
N ALA A 95 9.28 -1.66 19.92
CA ALA A 95 8.44 -1.01 18.92
C ALA A 95 7.20 -0.40 19.58
N GLU A 96 6.72 0.73 19.06
CA GLU A 96 5.67 1.53 19.70
C GLU A 96 4.81 2.30 18.69
N GLU A 97 3.49 2.29 18.86
CA GLU A 97 2.57 3.14 18.09
C GLU A 97 2.50 4.56 18.66
N GLY A 98 2.43 5.56 17.77
CA GLY A 98 2.27 6.96 18.17
C GLY A 98 3.56 7.62 18.67
N LEU A 99 3.46 8.89 19.04
CA LEU A 99 4.56 9.72 19.53
C LEU A 99 4.45 10.00 21.04
N SER A 100 3.22 9.98 21.58
CA SER A 100 2.91 10.41 22.96
C SER A 100 3.03 9.30 24.02
N GLY A 101 3.04 8.03 23.61
CA GLY A 101 2.94 6.89 24.52
C GLY A 101 1.53 6.53 24.97
N LEU A 102 0.50 7.29 24.60
CA LEU A 102 -0.88 7.00 25.02
C LEU A 102 -1.48 5.75 24.35
N LEU A 103 -0.84 5.25 23.30
CA LEU A 103 -1.16 3.99 22.64
C LEU A 103 -0.26 2.82 23.07
N ALA A 104 0.71 3.07 23.95
CA ALA A 104 1.72 2.09 24.34
C ALA A 104 1.11 0.95 25.18
N THR A 105 1.38 -0.30 24.79
CA THR A 105 0.94 -1.50 25.52
C THR A 105 1.86 -1.79 26.70
N GLN A 106 1.46 -2.64 27.65
CA GLN A 106 2.40 -3.03 28.71
C GLN A 106 3.51 -3.94 28.13
N ASN A 107 4.77 -3.55 28.34
CA ASN A 107 6.03 -4.17 27.87
C ASN A 107 6.39 -3.95 26.38
N GLY A 108 7.70 -3.74 26.12
CA GLY A 108 8.30 -3.72 24.77
C GLY A 108 8.26 -2.39 24.00
N ASN A 109 7.82 -1.31 24.65
CA ASN A 109 7.78 0.04 24.08
C ASN A 109 9.18 0.68 24.00
N VAL A 110 9.28 1.78 23.24
CA VAL A 110 10.51 2.56 23.06
C VAL A 110 10.71 3.56 24.20
N GLY A 111 9.64 4.19 24.68
CA GLY A 111 9.72 5.20 25.75
C GLY A 111 10.48 6.47 25.35
N CYS A 112 10.97 7.24 26.33
CA CYS A 112 11.58 8.57 26.13
C CYS A 112 10.61 9.56 25.45
N TYR A 113 9.56 9.97 26.17
CA TYR A 113 8.54 10.88 25.64
C TYR A 113 9.06 12.32 25.46
N GLY A 114 9.82 12.84 26.43
CA GLY A 114 10.23 14.25 26.45
C GLY A 114 9.24 15.12 27.21
N ASN A 115 9.35 16.44 27.08
CA ASN A 115 8.37 17.36 27.65
C ASN A 115 7.09 17.36 26.80
N MET A 116 5.95 17.13 27.47
CA MET A 116 4.60 17.12 26.87
C MET A 116 3.67 18.14 27.52
N ASP A 117 4.17 19.00 28.41
CA ASP A 117 3.38 19.92 29.24
C ASP A 117 2.62 20.96 28.39
N GLU A 118 3.10 21.22 27.17
CA GLU A 118 2.46 22.11 26.21
C GLU A 118 1.25 21.48 25.48
N PHE A 119 0.94 20.20 25.71
CA PHE A 119 -0.18 19.46 25.09
C PHE A 119 -1.21 19.00 26.13
N THR A 120 -2.49 19.01 25.78
CA THR A 120 -3.51 18.32 26.60
C THR A 120 -3.54 16.83 26.27
N GLN A 121 -4.02 16.02 27.23
CA GLN A 121 -4.18 14.58 27.03
C GLN A 121 -5.12 14.27 25.86
N GLU A 122 -6.16 15.09 25.65
CA GLU A 122 -7.11 15.00 24.55
C GLU A 122 -6.44 15.30 23.20
N GLU A 123 -5.54 16.29 23.15
CA GLU A 123 -4.76 16.60 21.96
C GLU A 123 -3.77 15.49 21.62
N LEU A 124 -3.04 14.95 22.60
CA LEU A 124 -2.13 13.82 22.39
C LEU A 124 -2.87 12.60 21.85
N ARG A 125 -4.03 12.25 22.42
CA ARG A 125 -4.90 11.19 21.88
C ARG A 125 -5.32 11.48 20.43
N ALA A 126 -5.71 12.71 20.12
CA ALA A 126 -6.13 13.09 18.77
C ALA A 126 -4.98 12.95 17.75
N LEU A 127 -3.78 13.45 18.09
CA LEU A 127 -2.58 13.40 17.23
C LEU A 127 -2.17 11.96 16.89
N ASP A 128 -2.17 11.06 17.88
CA ASP A 128 -1.79 9.65 17.67
C ASP A 128 -2.92 8.79 17.05
N SER A 129 -4.20 9.14 17.26
CA SER A 129 -5.35 8.36 16.77
C SER A 129 -5.45 8.23 15.24
N GLU A 130 -4.75 9.09 14.48
CA GLU A 130 -4.72 9.02 13.01
C GLU A 130 -3.76 7.95 12.47
N GLY A 131 -3.02 7.21 13.31
CA GLY A 131 -2.13 6.13 12.86
C GLY A 131 -0.98 6.64 11.99
N ARG A 132 -0.33 7.72 12.45
CA ARG A 132 0.65 8.50 11.67
C ARG A 132 2.10 8.28 12.04
N ALA A 133 2.36 7.61 13.16
CA ALA A 133 3.70 7.40 13.68
C ALA A 133 3.86 5.99 14.23
N LEU A 134 5.01 5.40 13.94
CA LEU A 134 5.38 4.07 14.40
C LEU A 134 6.90 4.05 14.62
N LEU A 135 7.31 3.73 15.83
CA LEU A 135 8.72 3.65 16.20
C LEU A 135 9.18 2.20 16.21
N THR A 136 10.39 1.97 15.72
CA THR A 136 11.12 0.72 15.94
C THR A 136 12.52 1.05 16.41
N GLN A 137 12.94 0.43 17.51
CA GLN A 137 14.26 0.63 18.11
C GLN A 137 15.14 -0.58 17.87
N HIS A 138 16.34 -0.35 17.36
CA HIS A 138 17.26 -1.37 16.88
C HIS A 138 18.58 -1.29 17.65
N LYS A 139 19.32 -2.40 17.70
CA LYS A 139 20.72 -2.40 18.08
C LYS A 139 21.56 -2.47 16.81
N ILE A 140 22.53 -1.57 16.71
CA ILE A 140 23.48 -1.50 15.61
C ILE A 140 24.90 -1.55 16.18
N ARG A 141 25.83 -2.11 15.41
CA ARG A 141 27.26 -2.12 15.74
C ARG A 141 28.02 -1.28 14.73
N THR A 142 28.78 -0.30 15.21
CA THR A 142 29.62 0.57 14.37
C THR A 142 30.86 -0.18 13.88
N TRP A 143 31.60 0.43 12.95
CA TRP A 143 32.87 -0.11 12.45
C TRP A 143 33.93 -0.28 13.56
N GLU A 144 33.84 0.51 14.63
CA GLU A 144 34.64 0.39 15.87
C GLU A 144 34.27 -0.84 16.73
N GLY A 145 33.26 -1.62 16.35
CA GLY A 145 32.72 -2.73 17.13
C GLY A 145 31.79 -2.31 18.27
N LYS A 146 31.54 -1.01 18.46
CA LYS A 146 30.70 -0.48 19.54
C LYS A 146 29.21 -0.63 19.23
N GLU A 147 28.46 -1.20 20.16
CA GLU A 147 27.00 -1.26 20.06
C GLU A 147 26.36 0.07 20.45
N ARG A 148 25.37 0.48 19.64
CA ARG A 148 24.55 1.68 19.82
C ARG A 148 23.08 1.35 19.61
N THR A 149 22.22 2.17 20.18
CA THR A 149 20.77 2.13 19.90
C THR A 149 20.49 3.03 18.69
N LEU A 150 19.63 2.58 17.78
CA LEU A 150 19.09 3.35 16.67
C LEU A 150 17.56 3.30 16.71
N THR A 151 16.91 4.43 16.92
CA THR A 151 15.45 4.54 16.83
C THR A 151 15.05 5.06 15.44
N LEU A 152 14.25 4.29 14.72
CA LEU A 152 13.60 4.71 13.49
C LEU A 152 12.18 5.18 13.82
N ILE A 153 11.83 6.40 13.41
CA ILE A 153 10.48 6.96 13.51
C ILE A 153 9.89 7.02 12.11
N ASN A 154 9.02 6.06 11.79
CA ASN A 154 8.25 6.02 10.55
C ASN A 154 7.08 7.00 10.69
N VAL A 155 7.00 8.02 9.83
CA VAL A 155 6.00 9.10 9.93
C VAL A 155 5.24 9.35 8.63
N TYR A 156 3.94 9.60 8.77
CA TYR A 156 3.08 10.17 7.73
C TYR A 156 2.50 11.48 8.25
N CYS A 157 3.19 12.59 8.01
CA CYS A 157 2.79 13.90 8.52
C CYS A 157 1.44 14.34 7.93
N PRO A 158 0.61 15.07 8.69
CA PRO A 158 -0.66 15.57 8.18
C PRO A 158 -0.49 16.47 6.94
N ARG A 159 -1.26 16.18 5.89
CA ARG A 159 -1.43 17.10 4.76
C ARG A 159 -2.29 18.29 5.18
N VAL A 160 -1.90 19.49 4.74
CA VAL A 160 -2.72 20.71 4.83
C VAL A 160 -3.77 20.69 3.74
N ASP A 161 -5.02 20.95 4.12
CA ASP A 161 -6.16 21.10 3.21
C ASP A 161 -6.65 22.56 3.29
N PRO A 162 -6.56 23.36 2.21
CA PRO A 162 -6.99 24.76 2.22
C PRO A 162 -8.47 24.97 2.54
N GLU A 163 -9.31 23.96 2.40
CA GLU A 163 -10.74 24.02 2.76
C GLU A 163 -10.96 23.70 4.25
N LYS A 164 -9.89 23.36 4.98
CA LYS A 164 -9.89 22.92 6.39
C LYS A 164 -8.71 23.49 7.17
N PRO A 165 -8.79 24.77 7.61
CA PRO A 165 -7.71 25.45 8.33
C PRO A 165 -7.22 24.70 9.57
N GLU A 166 -8.09 23.92 10.24
CA GLU A 166 -7.74 23.10 11.39
C GLU A 166 -6.68 22.03 11.07
N ARG A 167 -6.55 21.61 9.80
CA ARG A 167 -5.48 20.69 9.36
C ARG A 167 -4.10 21.31 9.36
N LEU A 168 -3.98 22.63 9.19
CA LEU A 168 -2.71 23.32 9.37
C LEU A 168 -2.31 23.30 10.84
N THR A 169 -3.23 23.64 11.75
CA THR A 169 -3.01 23.58 13.20
C THR A 169 -2.61 22.16 13.63
N PHE A 170 -3.38 21.15 13.20
CA PHE A 170 -3.09 19.74 13.49
C PHE A 170 -1.72 19.30 12.95
N LYS A 171 -1.34 19.72 11.73
CA LYS A 171 0.01 19.48 11.17
C LYS A 171 1.10 20.08 12.06
N MET A 172 0.96 21.34 12.47
CA MET A 172 2.00 22.01 13.26
C MET A 172 2.14 21.41 14.66
N ARG A 173 1.02 21.01 15.29
CA ARG A 173 1.05 20.31 16.59
C ARG A 173 1.63 18.90 16.48
N PHE A 174 1.36 18.18 15.38
CA PHE A 174 2.02 16.90 15.08
C PHE A 174 3.53 17.06 14.85
N CYS A 175 3.96 18.04 14.04
CA CYS A 175 5.37 18.37 13.80
C CYS A 175 6.12 18.71 15.11
N ARG A 176 5.49 19.46 16.00
CA ARG A 176 6.02 19.78 17.32
C ARG A 176 6.16 18.55 18.22
N LEU A 177 5.12 17.71 18.28
CA LEU A 177 5.14 16.44 19.04
C LEU A 177 6.24 15.50 18.53
N LEU A 178 6.38 15.39 17.21
CA LEU A 178 7.45 14.62 16.54
C LEU A 178 8.84 15.13 16.92
N GLN A 179 9.05 16.44 16.93
CA GLN A 179 10.31 17.04 17.33
C GLN A 179 10.64 16.75 18.80
N ASN A 180 9.72 17.02 19.73
CA ASN A 180 9.94 16.78 21.16
C ASN A 180 10.31 15.30 21.43
N ARG A 181 9.61 14.37 20.77
CA ARG A 181 9.87 12.92 20.85
C ARG A 181 11.25 12.54 20.29
N ALA A 182 11.60 13.04 19.11
CA ALA A 182 12.87 12.74 18.45
C ALA A 182 14.07 13.31 19.23
N GLU A 183 13.96 14.53 19.75
CA GLU A 183 14.98 15.17 20.58
C GLU A 183 15.15 14.48 21.94
N ALA A 184 14.05 14.01 22.57
CA ALA A 184 14.11 13.24 23.81
C ALA A 184 14.83 11.88 23.63
N LEU A 185 14.59 11.20 22.51
CA LEU A 185 15.28 9.95 22.16
C LEU A 185 16.78 10.17 21.91
N LEU A 186 17.13 11.29 21.27
CA LEU A 186 18.53 11.68 21.03
C LEU A 186 19.24 12.06 22.33
N ALA A 187 18.58 12.82 23.21
CA ALA A 187 19.07 13.17 24.54
C ALA A 187 19.28 11.93 25.45
N ALA A 188 18.46 10.89 25.28
CA ALA A 188 18.63 9.60 25.94
C ALA A 188 19.79 8.75 25.36
N GLY A 189 20.53 9.26 24.37
CA GLY A 189 21.70 8.59 23.78
C GLY A 189 21.38 7.57 22.68
N SER A 190 20.15 7.56 22.16
CA SER A 190 19.83 6.82 20.93
C SER A 190 20.21 7.63 19.70
N HIS A 191 20.75 6.99 18.67
CA HIS A 191 20.72 7.59 17.33
C HIS A 191 19.29 7.60 16.82
N VAL A 192 18.92 8.62 16.05
CA VAL A 192 17.54 8.81 15.59
C VAL A 192 17.49 9.06 14.09
N ILE A 193 16.61 8.32 13.41
CA ILE A 193 16.20 8.63 12.04
C ILE A 193 14.70 8.87 12.02
N ILE A 194 14.28 10.00 11.46
CA ILE A 194 12.90 10.28 11.08
C ILE A 194 12.79 9.98 9.58
N LEU A 195 11.88 9.10 9.16
CA LEU A 195 11.70 8.78 7.75
C LEU A 195 10.22 8.64 7.35
N GLY A 196 9.90 9.06 6.13
CA GLY A 196 8.56 9.05 5.57
C GLY A 196 8.15 10.36 4.90
N ASP A 197 6.86 10.46 4.60
CA ASP A 197 6.23 11.60 3.95
C ASP A 197 5.97 12.72 4.99
N LEU A 198 6.76 13.79 4.90
CA LEU A 198 6.63 14.98 5.75
C LEU A 198 5.58 15.99 5.23
N ASN A 199 4.94 15.70 4.08
CA ASN A 199 3.96 16.55 3.40
C ASN A 199 4.43 18.02 3.24
N THR A 200 5.75 18.20 3.06
CA THR A 200 6.42 19.51 2.99
C THR A 200 7.63 19.41 2.06
N ALA A 201 7.69 20.25 1.02
CA ALA A 201 8.93 20.49 0.28
C ALA A 201 9.76 21.55 1.03
N HIS A 202 11.00 21.22 1.44
CA HIS A 202 11.82 22.07 2.29
C HIS A 202 12.33 23.32 1.56
N ARG A 203 13.03 23.14 0.44
CA ARG A 203 13.65 24.24 -0.32
C ARG A 203 12.99 24.44 -1.68
N ARG A 204 13.24 25.56 -2.35
CA ARG A 204 12.69 25.83 -3.69
C ARG A 204 13.06 24.75 -4.72
N ILE A 205 14.28 24.22 -4.64
CA ILE A 205 14.77 23.09 -5.46
C ILE A 205 13.99 21.77 -5.24
N ASP A 206 13.20 21.68 -4.17
CA ASP A 206 12.38 20.51 -3.84
C ASP A 206 10.94 20.61 -4.39
N HIS A 207 10.60 21.63 -5.19
CA HIS A 207 9.26 21.80 -5.75
C HIS A 207 9.27 22.51 -7.12
N CYS A 208 8.67 21.87 -8.15
CA CYS A 208 8.69 22.36 -9.53
C CYS A 208 8.10 23.77 -9.73
N ASP A 209 7.10 24.15 -8.94
CA ASP A 209 6.41 25.46 -9.03
C ASP A 209 6.94 26.51 -8.05
N ALA A 210 8.06 26.25 -7.35
CA ALA A 210 8.50 27.11 -6.25
C ALA A 210 8.73 28.58 -6.66
N ILE A 211 9.14 28.84 -7.89
CA ILE A 211 9.34 30.21 -8.43
C ILE A 211 8.02 30.99 -8.46
N ASN A 212 6.90 30.32 -8.74
CA ASN A 212 5.56 30.93 -8.80
C ASN A 212 4.96 31.18 -7.40
N LEU A 213 5.59 30.66 -6.33
CA LEU A 213 5.13 30.80 -4.96
C LEU A 213 5.80 32.01 -4.28
N LYS A 214 5.08 33.14 -4.28
CA LYS A 214 5.52 34.43 -3.70
C LYS A 214 5.92 34.35 -2.22
N TYR A 215 5.27 33.47 -1.46
CA TYR A 215 5.43 33.32 -0.01
C TYR A 215 5.94 31.90 0.36
N PHE A 216 6.84 31.34 -0.45
CA PHE A 216 7.35 29.97 -0.24
C PHE A 216 7.92 29.82 1.18
N GLU A 217 8.88 30.65 1.56
CA GLU A 217 9.60 30.63 2.85
C GLU A 217 8.69 30.93 4.05
N GLU A 218 7.48 31.46 3.85
CA GLU A 218 6.61 31.84 4.96
C GLU A 218 5.82 30.67 5.56
N ASP A 219 5.76 29.54 4.86
CA ASP A 219 5.04 28.33 5.27
C ASP A 219 5.49 27.82 6.66
N PRO A 220 4.56 27.64 7.62
CA PRO A 220 4.92 27.21 8.97
C PRO A 220 5.65 25.87 9.05
N ALA A 221 5.35 24.91 8.17
CA ALA A 221 6.00 23.60 8.17
C ALA A 221 7.43 23.69 7.62
N ARG A 222 7.69 24.54 6.62
CA ARG A 222 9.08 24.85 6.20
C ARG A 222 9.89 25.53 7.30
N LYS A 223 9.33 26.53 7.98
CA LYS A 223 9.98 27.18 9.14
C LYS A 223 10.30 26.20 10.27
N TRP A 224 9.43 25.21 10.50
CA TRP A 224 9.72 24.11 11.42
C TRP A 224 10.88 23.22 10.93
N MET A 225 10.91 22.86 9.63
CA MET A 225 12.04 22.13 9.06
C MET A 225 13.36 22.91 9.15
N ASP A 226 13.35 24.23 8.99
CA ASP A 226 14.55 25.07 9.16
C ASP A 226 15.09 25.10 10.60
N GLY A 227 14.22 24.91 11.60
CA GLY A 227 14.62 24.73 13.00
C GLY A 227 15.12 23.32 13.31
N LEU A 228 14.53 22.29 12.69
CA LEU A 228 14.90 20.89 12.88
C LEU A 228 16.23 20.52 12.19
N LEU A 229 16.48 21.09 11.00
CA LEU A 229 17.55 20.68 10.10
C LEU A 229 18.80 21.57 10.19
N ASN A 230 19.96 20.93 10.22
CA ASN A 230 21.24 21.60 10.10
C ASN A 230 21.48 22.02 8.64
N ASN A 231 21.24 23.29 8.35
CA ASN A 231 21.52 23.90 7.05
C ASN A 231 23.03 24.07 6.82
N ILE A 232 23.70 23.00 6.37
CA ILE A 232 25.10 23.04 5.89
C ILE A 232 25.22 24.12 4.79
N GLY A 233 25.94 25.20 5.10
CA GLY A 233 26.14 26.36 4.21
C GLY A 233 25.50 27.67 4.68
N CYS A 234 24.60 27.67 5.68
CA CYS A 234 24.01 28.91 6.20
C CYS A 234 24.81 29.44 7.40
N GLN A 235 25.50 30.58 7.25
CA GLN A 235 26.27 31.24 8.31
C GLN A 235 25.38 32.02 9.31
N SER A 236 24.13 31.59 9.53
CA SER A 236 23.23 32.24 10.48
C SER A 236 23.57 31.91 11.93
N ARG A 237 23.39 32.89 12.83
CA ARG A 237 23.51 32.76 14.29
C ARG A 237 22.36 31.95 14.95
N SER A 238 21.46 31.37 14.17
CA SER A 238 20.36 30.53 14.64
C SER A 238 20.88 29.24 15.32
N PRO A 239 20.14 28.66 16.30
CA PRO A 239 20.50 27.37 16.86
C PRO A 239 20.58 26.30 15.76
N VAL A 240 21.66 25.52 15.76
CA VAL A 240 21.95 24.55 14.70
C VAL A 240 21.06 23.33 14.89
N GLY A 241 20.19 23.06 13.91
CA GLY A 241 19.29 21.90 13.92
C GLY A 241 19.98 20.57 14.23
N THR A 242 19.26 19.67 14.88
CA THR A 242 19.75 18.39 15.41
C THR A 242 19.82 17.29 14.35
N PHE A 243 19.07 17.43 13.25
CA PHE A 243 18.98 16.45 12.17
C PHE A 243 19.62 16.96 10.87
N ILE A 244 19.94 16.04 9.96
CA ILE A 244 20.44 16.30 8.61
C ILE A 244 19.53 15.57 7.61
N ASP A 245 19.09 16.28 6.57
CA ASP A 245 18.49 15.68 5.37
C ASP A 245 19.56 14.88 4.62
N THR A 246 19.46 13.54 4.68
CA THR A 246 20.51 12.66 4.15
C THR A 246 20.63 12.73 2.64
N TYR A 247 19.56 13.07 1.93
CA TYR A 247 19.60 13.21 0.48
C TYR A 247 20.34 14.50 0.11
N ARG A 248 19.97 15.63 0.73
CA ARG A 248 20.65 16.92 0.49
C ARG A 248 22.06 17.00 1.07
N TYR A 249 22.43 16.08 1.98
CA TYR A 249 23.83 15.89 2.41
C TYR A 249 24.75 15.45 1.26
N PHE A 250 24.32 14.47 0.45
CA PHE A 250 25.10 14.03 -0.73
C PHE A 250 24.79 14.81 -2.00
N GLN A 251 23.55 15.25 -2.18
CA GLN A 251 23.02 15.85 -3.41
C GLN A 251 22.48 17.27 -3.17
N PRO A 252 23.31 18.22 -2.66
CA PRO A 252 22.83 19.53 -2.20
C PRO A 252 22.21 20.39 -3.30
N GLN A 253 22.67 20.23 -4.55
CA GLN A 253 22.25 21.03 -5.72
C GLN A 253 21.54 20.21 -6.81
N GLN A 254 21.16 18.96 -6.54
CA GLN A 254 20.48 18.13 -7.54
C GLN A 254 19.05 18.63 -7.79
N GLU A 255 18.80 19.17 -8.98
CA GLU A 255 17.46 19.56 -9.43
C GLU A 255 16.63 18.34 -9.88
N GLY A 256 15.32 18.50 -9.96
CA GLY A 256 14.40 17.44 -10.40
C GLY A 256 14.29 16.23 -9.46
N ALA A 257 14.87 16.31 -8.25
CA ALA A 257 14.90 15.24 -7.26
C ALA A 257 13.56 15.08 -6.51
N PHE A 258 12.46 14.92 -7.24
CA PHE A 258 11.11 14.83 -6.67
C PHE A 258 10.76 13.39 -6.27
N THR A 259 9.79 13.28 -5.37
CA THR A 259 9.32 11.99 -4.84
C THR A 259 7.82 11.81 -4.97
N CYS A 260 7.05 12.86 -5.21
CA CYS A 260 5.58 12.84 -5.33
C CYS A 260 5.11 13.59 -6.59
N TRP A 261 4.21 12.97 -7.37
CA TRP A 261 3.65 13.54 -8.61
C TRP A 261 2.15 13.28 -8.73
N SER A 262 1.38 14.28 -9.18
CA SER A 262 -0.08 14.15 -9.34
C SER A 262 -0.46 13.15 -10.44
N VAL A 263 -1.07 12.02 -10.06
CA VAL A 263 -1.66 11.03 -11.00
C VAL A 263 -2.74 11.67 -11.87
N VAL A 264 -3.59 12.53 -11.29
CA VAL A 264 -4.74 13.12 -11.99
C VAL A 264 -4.31 13.96 -13.20
N SER A 265 -3.17 14.64 -13.08
CA SER A 265 -2.57 15.41 -14.16
C SER A 265 -1.49 14.66 -14.94
N GLY A 266 -1.11 13.44 -14.53
CA GLY A 266 -0.09 12.62 -15.18
C GLY A 266 1.34 13.12 -14.98
N ALA A 267 1.57 13.95 -13.97
CA ALA A 267 2.75 14.83 -13.87
C ALA A 267 4.11 14.11 -13.75
N ARG A 268 4.11 12.81 -13.40
CA ARG A 268 5.31 11.98 -13.31
C ARG A 268 6.07 11.85 -14.64
N HIS A 269 5.36 11.89 -15.79
CA HIS A 269 5.95 11.75 -17.12
C HIS A 269 6.94 12.88 -17.47
N HIS A 270 6.69 14.11 -17.01
CA HIS A 270 7.57 15.26 -17.22
C HIS A 270 8.34 15.63 -15.95
N ASN A 271 8.44 14.70 -14.99
CA ASN A 271 9.02 14.90 -13.67
C ASN A 271 8.55 16.21 -12.98
N TYR A 272 7.25 16.49 -13.02
CA TYR A 272 6.68 17.71 -12.44
C TYR A 272 6.06 17.40 -11.09
N GLY A 273 6.84 17.60 -10.03
CA GLY A 273 6.51 17.09 -8.71
C GLY A 273 7.12 17.87 -7.56
N SER A 274 7.13 17.23 -6.40
CA SER A 274 7.72 17.76 -5.17
C SER A 274 8.51 16.65 -4.47
N ARG A 275 9.56 17.00 -3.72
CA ARG A 275 10.19 16.10 -2.75
C ARG A 275 9.48 16.27 -1.41
N LEU A 276 8.68 15.27 -1.04
CA LEU A 276 7.89 15.24 0.21
C LEU A 276 8.34 14.14 1.17
N ASP A 277 9.10 13.17 0.65
CA ASP A 277 9.56 11.98 1.35
C ASP A 277 11.04 12.15 1.72
N TYR A 278 11.36 11.87 2.99
CA TYR A 278 12.68 12.15 3.56
C TYR A 278 13.23 10.95 4.33
N VAL A 279 14.56 10.93 4.43
CA VAL A 279 15.29 10.26 5.50
C VAL A 279 16.10 11.36 6.20
N LEU A 280 15.79 11.64 7.45
CA LEU A 280 16.46 12.63 8.28
C LEU A 280 17.19 11.90 9.41
N GLY A 281 18.52 12.01 9.49
CA GLY A 281 19.31 11.36 10.54
C GLY A 281 19.94 12.37 11.50
N ASP A 282 20.18 11.98 12.76
CA ASP A 282 20.94 12.82 13.68
C ASP A 282 22.35 13.09 13.14
N ARG A 283 22.91 14.26 13.51
CA ARG A 283 24.18 14.75 12.96
C ARG A 283 25.36 13.77 13.11
N THR A 284 25.40 13.00 14.19
CA THR A 284 26.51 12.09 14.49
C THR A 284 26.37 10.81 13.68
N LEU A 285 25.18 10.19 13.67
CA LEU A 285 24.89 9.03 12.82
C LEU A 285 25.19 9.30 11.36
N VAL A 286 24.77 10.48 10.86
CA VAL A 286 24.96 10.87 9.47
C VAL A 286 26.44 11.05 9.13
N ARG A 287 27.21 11.75 9.96
CA ARG A 287 28.65 11.98 9.67
C ARG A 287 29.49 10.71 9.79
N ASP A 288 29.18 9.87 10.77
CA ASP A 288 30.06 8.77 11.16
C ASP A 288 29.71 7.45 10.46
N THR A 289 28.48 7.32 9.94
CA THR A 289 27.99 6.05 9.40
C THR A 289 27.25 6.12 8.07
N LEU A 290 26.72 7.27 7.64
CA LEU A 290 25.94 7.32 6.39
C LEU A 290 26.87 7.16 5.17
N GLN A 291 26.60 6.15 4.35
CA GLN A 291 27.38 5.84 3.15
C GLN A 291 26.72 6.36 1.87
N SER A 292 25.38 6.29 1.78
CA SER A 292 24.63 6.83 0.64
C SER A 292 23.18 7.17 1.02
N SER A 293 22.55 8.04 0.24
CA SER A 293 21.11 8.30 0.28
C SER A 293 20.60 8.46 -1.15
N PHE A 294 19.39 7.95 -1.43
CA PHE A 294 18.88 7.74 -2.78
C PHE A 294 17.36 7.92 -2.87
N LEU A 295 16.88 8.15 -4.10
CA LEU A 295 15.47 8.08 -4.50
C LEU A 295 15.35 6.94 -5.53
N LEU A 296 14.19 6.29 -5.60
CA LEU A 296 13.91 5.22 -6.58
C LEU A 296 12.75 5.62 -7.54
N PRO A 297 12.90 6.70 -8.35
CA PRO A 297 11.83 7.25 -9.18
C PRO A 297 11.29 6.28 -10.24
N GLU A 298 12.00 5.20 -10.55
CA GLU A 298 11.59 4.10 -11.41
C GLU A 298 10.56 3.15 -10.76
N VAL A 299 10.46 3.12 -9.42
CA VAL A 299 9.51 2.24 -8.71
C VAL A 299 8.09 2.83 -8.78
N MET A 300 7.23 2.16 -9.53
CA MET A 300 5.84 2.55 -9.78
C MET A 300 4.87 1.92 -8.75
N GLY A 301 3.57 2.23 -8.87
CA GLY A 301 2.51 1.67 -8.02
C GLY A 301 1.91 2.66 -7.00
N SER A 302 2.56 3.80 -6.79
CA SER A 302 2.09 4.94 -5.99
C SER A 302 2.30 6.26 -6.75
N ASP A 303 1.63 7.35 -6.34
CA ASP A 303 2.00 8.72 -6.72
C ASP A 303 3.32 9.16 -6.10
N HIS A 304 3.80 8.46 -5.08
CA HIS A 304 5.14 8.62 -4.55
C HIS A 304 6.11 7.55 -5.08
N CYS A 305 7.41 7.86 -5.08
CA CYS A 305 8.48 6.87 -5.21
C CYS A 305 9.14 6.60 -3.85
N PRO A 306 9.79 5.44 -3.65
CA PRO A 306 10.60 5.20 -2.46
C PRO A 306 11.80 6.12 -2.36
N VAL A 307 12.25 6.35 -1.13
CA VAL A 307 13.51 7.03 -0.77
C VAL A 307 14.27 6.17 0.22
N GLY A 308 15.58 6.33 0.34
CA GLY A 308 16.35 5.48 1.24
C GLY A 308 17.75 5.98 1.60
N ALA A 309 18.37 5.21 2.49
CA ALA A 309 19.72 5.44 2.99
C ALA A 309 20.43 4.12 3.28
N VAL A 310 21.76 4.12 3.14
CA VAL A 310 22.63 3.00 3.53
C VAL A 310 23.59 3.48 4.62
N LEU A 311 23.59 2.77 5.75
CA LEU A 311 24.48 3.01 6.88
C LEU A 311 25.59 1.94 6.90
N ASN A 312 26.83 2.37 7.12
CA ASN A 312 28.00 1.52 7.34
C ASN A 312 28.06 0.99 8.77
N VAL A 313 27.00 0.26 9.16
CA VAL A 313 26.86 -0.44 10.44
C VAL A 313 26.41 -1.87 10.18
N SER A 314 26.56 -2.77 11.15
CA SER A 314 25.86 -4.06 11.14
C SER A 314 24.67 -4.04 12.10
N SER A 315 23.59 -4.69 11.70
CA SER A 315 22.44 -4.94 12.57
C SER A 315 22.80 -5.96 13.65
N VAL A 316 22.28 -5.76 14.85
CA VAL A 316 22.31 -6.74 15.95
C VAL A 316 20.84 -7.08 16.27
N PRO A 317 20.26 -8.13 15.64
CA PRO A 317 18.84 -8.42 15.78
C PRO A 317 18.50 -8.89 17.19
N ALA A 318 17.31 -8.49 17.66
CA ALA A 318 16.74 -9.05 18.90
C ALA A 318 16.42 -10.54 18.73
N LYS A 319 16.55 -11.31 19.82
CA LYS A 319 16.24 -12.75 19.84
C LYS A 319 14.76 -13.05 19.54
N HIS A 320 13.88 -12.13 19.93
CA HIS A 320 12.44 -12.19 19.70
C HIS A 320 11.95 -10.78 19.33
N PRO A 321 11.00 -10.66 18.40
CA PRO A 321 10.39 -9.36 18.09
C PRO A 321 9.55 -8.86 19.29
N PRO A 322 9.40 -7.53 19.47
CA PRO A 322 8.59 -6.95 20.54
C PRO A 322 7.08 -7.23 20.37
N PRO A 323 6.27 -7.09 21.43
CA PRO A 323 4.85 -7.50 21.44
C PRO A 323 3.97 -6.84 20.37
N LEU A 324 4.34 -5.66 19.87
CA LEU A 324 3.63 -4.98 18.78
C LEU A 324 3.75 -5.69 17.42
N CYS A 325 4.59 -6.73 17.30
CA CYS A 325 4.76 -7.46 16.04
C CYS A 325 3.46 -8.16 15.63
N THR A 326 3.08 -7.98 14.36
CA THR A 326 1.82 -8.52 13.81
C THR A 326 1.66 -10.02 13.96
N ARG A 327 2.75 -10.80 14.01
CA ARG A 327 2.70 -12.25 14.25
C ARG A 327 2.12 -12.66 15.62
N PHE A 328 1.97 -11.71 16.55
CA PHE A 328 1.35 -11.92 17.86
C PHE A 328 -0.09 -11.40 17.92
N PHE A 329 -0.64 -10.89 16.82
CA PHE A 329 -2.00 -10.38 16.76
C PHE A 329 -3.02 -11.53 16.95
N PRO A 330 -3.95 -11.45 17.92
CA PRO A 330 -4.90 -12.53 18.22
C PRO A 330 -5.75 -12.96 17.02
N GLU A 331 -6.01 -12.05 16.09
CA GLU A 331 -6.78 -12.27 14.88
C GLU A 331 -6.05 -13.16 13.86
N PHE A 332 -4.73 -13.32 14.01
CA PHE A 332 -3.90 -14.26 13.24
C PHE A 332 -3.51 -15.49 14.07
N ALA A 333 -3.78 -15.50 15.38
CA ALA A 333 -3.54 -16.64 16.28
C ALA A 333 -4.63 -17.72 16.14
N GLY A 334 -4.74 -18.32 14.95
CA GLY A 334 -5.76 -19.34 14.66
C GLY A 334 -5.69 -19.99 13.27
N THR A 335 -4.93 -19.42 12.34
CA THR A 335 -4.64 -19.99 11.01
C THR A 335 -3.60 -21.12 11.11
N GLN A 336 -3.89 -22.12 11.95
CA GLN A 336 -3.06 -23.31 12.10
C GLN A 336 -2.97 -24.08 10.77
N LEU A 337 -1.84 -23.87 10.08
CA LEU A 337 -1.20 -24.78 9.13
C LEU A 337 -2.17 -25.59 8.27
N LYS A 338 -2.54 -25.03 7.10
CA LYS A 338 -2.91 -25.90 5.97
C LYS A 338 -1.77 -26.92 5.79
N ILE A 339 -2.12 -28.20 5.76
CA ILE A 339 -1.23 -29.37 5.79
C ILE A 339 -0.16 -29.36 4.67
N VAL A 340 -0.29 -28.48 3.67
CA VAL A 340 0.72 -28.21 2.63
C VAL A 340 2.13 -27.95 3.17
N HIS A 341 2.30 -27.36 4.36
CA HIS A 341 3.64 -27.17 4.96
C HIS A 341 4.31 -28.47 5.43
N PHE A 342 3.56 -29.57 5.59
CA PHE A 342 4.09 -30.91 5.87
C PHE A 342 4.19 -31.79 4.61
N LEU A 343 3.68 -31.33 3.47
CA LEU A 343 3.73 -32.04 2.19
C LEU A 343 4.82 -31.43 1.30
N VAL A 344 6.07 -31.75 1.62
CA VAL A 344 7.18 -31.57 0.67
C VAL A 344 6.93 -32.51 -0.51
N PRO A 345 6.82 -32.01 -1.76
CA PRO A 345 6.81 -32.88 -2.93
C PRO A 345 8.18 -33.57 -3.02
N LEU A 346 8.19 -34.90 -2.90
CA LEU A 346 9.38 -35.69 -3.25
C LEU A 346 9.62 -35.52 -4.75
N GLU A 347 10.64 -34.76 -5.12
CA GLU A 347 11.12 -34.71 -6.51
C GLU A 347 11.55 -36.12 -6.94
N HIS A 348 10.71 -36.75 -7.76
CA HIS A 348 10.99 -38.05 -8.33
C HIS A 348 12.04 -37.89 -9.44
N LYS A 349 13.31 -37.75 -9.06
CA LYS A 349 14.43 -37.75 -10.01
C LYS A 349 14.42 -39.08 -10.76
N SER A 350 14.11 -39.03 -12.05
CA SER A 350 14.24 -40.14 -12.97
C SER A 350 15.72 -40.42 -13.24
N VAL A 351 16.36 -41.15 -12.32
CA VAL A 351 17.71 -41.68 -12.52
C VAL A 351 17.66 -42.72 -13.62
N LEU A 352 18.04 -42.30 -14.82
CA LEU A 352 18.25 -43.15 -15.98
C LEU A 352 19.63 -43.83 -15.85
N GLU A 353 19.74 -44.81 -14.95
CA GLU A 353 20.95 -45.62 -14.83
C GLU A 353 20.91 -46.82 -15.78
N LYS A 354 21.95 -46.92 -16.61
CA LYS A 354 22.22 -48.10 -17.43
C LYS A 354 22.91 -49.15 -16.58
N SER A 355 22.45 -50.40 -16.73
CA SER A 355 23.01 -51.63 -16.18
C SER A 355 24.55 -51.69 -16.17
N ALA A 356 25.11 -52.04 -15.01
CA ALA A 356 26.27 -52.93 -14.91
C ALA A 356 26.15 -53.77 -13.63
N LEU A 357 26.39 -55.08 -13.73
CA LEU A 357 26.31 -56.02 -12.60
C LEU A 357 27.51 -55.90 -11.66
N GLN A 358 27.30 -56.08 -10.36
CA GLN A 358 28.06 -57.07 -9.58
C GLN A 358 27.39 -57.44 -8.25
N LEU A 359 27.71 -58.64 -7.76
CA LEU A 359 27.02 -59.36 -6.69
C LEU A 359 28.04 -59.83 -5.64
N SER A 360 27.91 -59.44 -4.37
CA SER A 360 28.48 -60.20 -3.24
C SER A 360 28.01 -59.75 -1.84
N HIS A 361 27.13 -60.56 -1.23
CA HIS A 361 27.21 -61.13 0.13
C HIS A 361 27.38 -60.32 1.44
N GLN A 362 26.69 -60.86 2.47
CA GLN A 362 26.83 -60.73 3.95
C GLN A 362 26.22 -59.47 4.60
N THR A 363 25.08 -59.55 5.30
CA THR A 363 24.73 -60.26 6.57
C THR A 363 25.26 -59.57 7.84
N GLN A 364 24.39 -58.84 8.56
CA GLN A 364 24.07 -59.17 9.96
C GLN A 364 22.85 -58.41 10.52
N VAL A 365 22.22 -59.02 11.51
CA VAL A 365 21.03 -58.54 12.24
C VAL A 365 21.47 -58.07 13.63
N GLN A 366 20.91 -56.96 14.14
CA GLN A 366 20.66 -56.88 15.59
C GLN A 366 19.45 -56.02 15.94
N LYS A 367 18.46 -56.66 16.59
CA LYS A 367 17.39 -56.00 17.33
C LYS A 367 17.92 -55.56 18.69
N ARG A 368 17.45 -54.42 19.20
CA ARG A 368 17.34 -54.24 20.67
C ARG A 368 16.07 -53.47 21.01
N GLN A 369 15.10 -54.18 21.58
CA GLN A 369 13.98 -53.59 22.30
C GLN A 369 14.42 -53.34 23.74
N ASN A 370 13.81 -52.35 24.41
CA ASN A 370 13.62 -52.44 25.84
C ASN A 370 12.28 -51.82 26.23
N ARG A 371 11.42 -52.62 26.88
CA ARG A 371 10.17 -52.18 27.53
C ARG A 371 10.44 -52.05 29.02
N PHE A 372 9.82 -51.10 29.70
CA PHE A 372 9.45 -51.24 31.10
C PHE A 372 8.11 -50.56 31.39
N CYS A 373 7.19 -51.27 32.04
CA CYS A 373 5.88 -50.76 32.50
C CYS A 373 5.25 -51.74 33.50
N ILE A 374 4.99 -51.26 34.73
CA ILE A 374 4.15 -51.85 35.79
C ILE A 374 3.59 -50.63 36.56
N ARG A 375 2.28 -50.27 36.46
CA ARG A 375 1.13 -50.67 37.33
C ARG A 375 1.30 -50.29 38.82
N LEU A 376 0.27 -49.99 39.63
CA LEU A 376 -1.16 -49.60 39.50
C LEU A 376 -1.68 -49.37 40.95
N THR A 377 -2.59 -48.42 41.21
CA THR A 377 -3.69 -48.56 42.21
C THR A 377 -4.78 -47.50 41.97
N ARG A 378 -5.91 -47.61 42.67
CA ARG A 378 -7.27 -47.25 42.20
C ARG A 378 -8.13 -46.68 43.32
N SER A 379 -8.96 -45.68 43.02
CA SER A 379 -10.25 -45.45 43.69
C SER A 379 -11.24 -44.68 42.80
N GLN A 380 -12.52 -44.95 42.99
CA GLN A 380 -13.72 -44.39 42.33
C GLN A 380 -14.89 -44.57 43.32
N PRO A 381 -15.99 -43.79 43.28
CA PRO A 381 -17.13 -44.19 42.42
C PRO A 381 -17.98 -43.02 41.87
N SER A 382 -18.56 -43.12 40.65
CA SER A 382 -20.02 -43.23 40.33
C SER A 382 -20.87 -41.96 40.58
N GLN A 383 -21.83 -41.49 39.77
CA GLN A 383 -22.73 -42.05 38.73
C GLN A 383 -23.17 -40.94 37.72
N ALA A 384 -23.92 -41.16 36.63
CA ALA A 384 -24.00 -42.28 35.66
C ALA A 384 -24.94 -41.94 34.46
N SER A 385 -24.57 -42.32 33.23
CA SER A 385 -25.45 -42.58 32.05
C SER A 385 -26.11 -41.37 31.35
N SER A 386 -26.48 -41.37 30.05
CA SER A 386 -26.38 -42.42 29.01
C SER A 386 -26.18 -41.89 27.57
N ARG A 387 -25.22 -42.51 26.86
CA ARG A 387 -25.18 -43.02 25.45
C ARG A 387 -25.98 -42.40 24.27
N LYS A 388 -25.17 -42.04 23.25
CA LYS A 388 -25.25 -42.37 21.79
C LYS A 388 -26.34 -41.78 20.89
N GLY A 389 -25.89 -41.17 19.77
CA GLY A 389 -26.65 -41.05 18.52
C GLY A 389 -25.96 -40.22 17.42
N GLN A 390 -25.18 -40.86 16.53
CA GLN A 390 -24.78 -40.23 15.25
C GLN A 390 -25.89 -40.45 14.20
N ARG A 391 -26.36 -39.38 13.54
CA ARG A 391 -27.01 -39.45 12.21
C ARG A 391 -26.74 -38.17 11.40
N ASN A 392 -26.60 -38.35 10.08
CA ASN A 392 -26.39 -37.28 9.10
C ASN A 392 -27.71 -36.87 8.43
N MET A 393 -27.67 -35.69 7.79
CA MET A 393 -28.37 -35.30 6.54
C MET A 393 -29.91 -35.17 6.50
N THR A 394 -30.32 -33.96 6.13
CA THR A 394 -31.53 -33.59 5.36
C THR A 394 -32.89 -34.18 5.73
N SER A 395 -33.70 -33.37 6.41
CA SER A 395 -35.02 -32.93 5.91
C SER A 395 -35.57 -31.83 6.82
N TYR A 396 -36.22 -30.82 6.21
CA TYR A 396 -37.54 -30.29 6.59
C TYR A 396 -37.82 -29.05 5.72
N LEU A 397 -38.61 -29.27 4.67
CA LEU A 397 -39.30 -28.22 3.92
C LEU A 397 -40.59 -27.84 4.67
N GLN A 398 -40.97 -26.56 4.57
CA GLN A 398 -42.33 -26.03 4.81
C GLN A 398 -42.81 -26.06 6.29
N SER A 399 -43.61 -25.11 6.78
CA SER A 399 -44.17 -23.88 6.18
C SER A 399 -44.78 -22.98 7.27
N SER A 400 -44.73 -21.67 7.08
CA SER A 400 -45.80 -20.78 7.55
C SER A 400 -45.86 -19.50 6.70
N SER A 401 -47.00 -19.31 6.05
CA SER A 401 -47.34 -18.18 5.18
C SER A 401 -48.26 -17.20 5.89
N SER A 402 -48.12 -15.90 5.63
CA SER A 402 -49.20 -14.93 5.79
C SER A 402 -49.47 -14.21 4.46
N HIS A 403 -50.74 -14.16 4.06
CA HIS A 403 -51.20 -13.63 2.77
C HIS A 403 -51.35 -12.10 2.77
N HIS A 404 -51.24 -11.49 1.59
CA HIS A 404 -52.31 -10.75 0.88
C HIS A 404 -51.85 -10.58 -0.60
N GLN A 405 -52.44 -11.28 -1.58
CA GLN A 405 -53.50 -10.77 -2.50
C GLN A 405 -53.17 -9.39 -3.11
N THR A 406 -53.11 -9.22 -4.44
CA THR A 406 -54.26 -9.38 -5.38
C THR A 406 -53.91 -9.88 -6.80
N SER A 407 -54.95 -10.13 -7.61
CA SER A 407 -55.01 -10.80 -8.93
C SER A 407 -54.57 -9.89 -10.12
N SER A 408 -54.33 -10.36 -11.36
CA SER A 408 -55.19 -11.25 -12.17
C SER A 408 -54.51 -11.88 -13.41
N ASP A 409 -55.08 -12.99 -13.88
CA ASP A 409 -54.63 -13.86 -14.98
C ASP A 409 -54.88 -13.30 -16.40
N LEU A 410 -54.25 -13.91 -17.42
CA LEU A 410 -54.97 -14.74 -18.44
C LEU A 410 -54.05 -15.48 -19.45
N LYS A 411 -53.95 -16.80 -19.26
CA LYS A 411 -53.93 -17.93 -20.23
C LYS A 411 -53.05 -17.96 -21.51
N LEU A 412 -52.21 -19.01 -21.56
CA LEU A 412 -51.74 -19.74 -22.75
C LEU A 412 -52.88 -20.55 -23.43
N PRO A 413 -52.68 -21.09 -24.65
CA PRO A 413 -52.24 -22.50 -24.77
C PRO A 413 -51.17 -22.78 -25.86
N LEU A 414 -50.70 -24.04 -25.84
CA LEU A 414 -49.54 -24.61 -26.53
C LEU A 414 -49.98 -25.71 -27.53
N MET A 415 -49.24 -25.92 -28.64
CA MET A 415 -49.00 -27.17 -29.42
C MET A 415 -48.61 -26.81 -30.87
N GLY A 416 -47.86 -27.60 -31.66
CA GLY A 416 -47.22 -28.90 -31.42
C GLY A 416 -46.35 -29.31 -32.64
N THR A 417 -45.42 -30.25 -32.43
CA THR A 417 -44.40 -30.71 -33.40
C THR A 417 -44.95 -31.56 -34.55
N LEU A 418 -44.39 -31.49 -35.77
CA LEU A 418 -44.05 -32.68 -36.58
C LEU A 418 -43.02 -32.40 -37.70
N MET A 419 -42.32 -33.44 -38.14
CA MET A 419 -41.33 -33.46 -39.24
C MET A 419 -41.81 -34.37 -40.37
N THR A 420 -41.57 -34.00 -41.63
CA THR A 420 -41.48 -34.93 -42.80
C THR A 420 -40.73 -34.24 -43.96
N SER A 421 -40.34 -35.00 -45.00
CA SER A 421 -39.19 -34.66 -45.85
C SER A 421 -39.37 -34.86 -47.38
N LYS A 422 -38.67 -33.99 -48.15
CA LYS A 422 -38.24 -34.08 -49.57
C LYS A 422 -39.28 -34.07 -50.70
N THR A 423 -39.04 -33.16 -51.68
CA THR A 423 -38.81 -33.52 -53.11
C THR A 423 -37.99 -32.43 -53.83
N LEU A 424 -37.32 -32.79 -54.92
CA LEU A 424 -36.26 -32.01 -55.60
C LEU A 424 -36.75 -31.22 -56.84
N GLU A 425 -37.83 -30.46 -56.72
CA GLU A 425 -38.35 -29.64 -57.85
C GLU A 425 -38.54 -28.14 -57.52
N GLU A 426 -38.28 -27.70 -56.27
CA GLU A 426 -38.35 -26.28 -55.87
C GLU A 426 -37.00 -25.54 -55.93
N GLU A 427 -35.87 -26.22 -56.16
CA GLU A 427 -34.52 -25.60 -56.18
C GLU A 427 -34.26 -24.65 -57.36
N ALA A 428 -35.09 -24.69 -58.41
CA ALA A 428 -34.95 -23.81 -59.58
C ALA A 428 -35.58 -22.42 -59.39
N ILE A 429 -36.63 -22.32 -58.56
CA ILE A 429 -37.34 -21.04 -58.29
C ILE A 429 -36.68 -20.31 -57.11
N ALA A 430 -36.14 -21.04 -56.15
CA ALA A 430 -35.46 -20.47 -54.97
C ALA A 430 -34.28 -19.53 -55.34
N LYS A 431 -33.50 -19.84 -56.37
CA LYS A 431 -32.30 -19.04 -56.73
C LYS A 431 -32.59 -17.66 -57.29
N VAL A 432 -33.69 -17.46 -58.01
CA VAL A 432 -34.06 -16.14 -58.52
C VAL A 432 -34.62 -15.26 -57.40
N VAL A 433 -35.36 -15.86 -56.47
CA VAL A 433 -35.94 -15.17 -55.32
C VAL A 433 -34.88 -14.84 -54.26
N GLU A 434 -33.87 -15.69 -54.05
CA GLU A 434 -32.78 -15.41 -53.10
C GLU A 434 -31.93 -14.19 -53.48
N ASP A 435 -31.65 -13.97 -54.76
CA ASP A 435 -30.80 -12.84 -55.18
C ASP A 435 -31.57 -11.51 -55.16
N GLU A 436 -32.87 -11.49 -55.47
CA GLU A 436 -33.70 -10.29 -55.26
C GLU A 436 -33.89 -9.95 -53.77
N ILE A 437 -34.06 -10.95 -52.90
CA ILE A 437 -34.16 -10.73 -51.44
C ILE A 437 -32.84 -10.26 -50.84
N LYS A 438 -31.69 -10.79 -51.29
CA LYS A 438 -30.37 -10.31 -50.83
C LYS A 438 -30.13 -8.85 -51.21
N ASP A 439 -30.54 -8.45 -52.41
CA ASP A 439 -30.37 -7.08 -52.89
C ASP A 439 -31.34 -6.10 -52.20
N SER A 440 -32.56 -6.55 -51.84
CA SER A 440 -33.47 -5.74 -51.01
C SER A 440 -33.01 -5.64 -49.55
N GLU A 441 -32.56 -6.74 -48.93
CA GLU A 441 -32.02 -6.72 -47.57
C GLU A 441 -30.73 -5.89 -47.47
N ALA A 442 -29.86 -5.93 -48.48
CA ALA A 442 -28.66 -5.11 -48.52
C ALA A 442 -29.00 -3.62 -48.56
N LYS A 443 -29.93 -3.22 -49.45
CA LYS A 443 -30.44 -1.84 -49.54
C LYS A 443 -31.18 -1.41 -48.28
N GLU A 444 -31.96 -2.28 -47.66
CA GLU A 444 -32.67 -1.97 -46.41
C GLU A 444 -31.70 -1.86 -45.23
N LYS A 445 -30.68 -2.72 -45.12
CA LYS A 445 -29.60 -2.60 -44.13
C LYS A 445 -28.75 -1.35 -44.35
N GLU A 446 -28.46 -0.97 -45.59
CA GLU A 446 -27.73 0.26 -45.91
C GLU A 446 -28.57 1.52 -45.62
N ALA A 447 -29.87 1.49 -45.93
CA ALA A 447 -30.84 2.51 -45.54
C ALA A 447 -30.95 2.63 -44.01
N LEU A 448 -31.11 1.53 -43.27
CA LEU A 448 -31.11 1.52 -41.81
C LEU A 448 -29.78 2.02 -41.23
N THR A 449 -28.65 1.67 -41.83
CA THR A 449 -27.32 2.13 -41.37
C THR A 449 -27.13 3.62 -41.64
N SER A 450 -27.61 4.16 -42.77
CA SER A 450 -27.59 5.59 -43.05
C SER A 450 -28.58 6.38 -42.18
N PHE A 451 -29.74 5.80 -41.88
CA PHE A 451 -30.73 6.33 -40.94
C PHE A 451 -30.19 6.35 -39.50
N TRP A 452 -29.60 5.28 -39.00
CA TRP A 452 -28.95 5.29 -37.69
C TRP A 452 -27.77 6.26 -37.63
N LYS A 453 -27.02 6.47 -38.73
CA LYS A 453 -25.99 7.52 -38.83
C LYS A 453 -26.56 8.95 -38.87
N SER A 454 -27.80 9.17 -39.32
CA SER A 454 -28.45 10.49 -39.32
C SER A 454 -29.21 10.79 -38.03
N VAL A 455 -29.76 9.75 -37.38
CA VAL A 455 -30.48 9.82 -36.10
C VAL A 455 -29.51 9.88 -34.92
N LEU A 456 -28.49 9.02 -34.89
CA LEU A 456 -27.41 9.11 -33.90
C LEU A 456 -26.36 10.09 -34.42
N ARG A 457 -26.52 11.37 -34.07
CA ARG A 457 -25.39 12.30 -34.13
C ARG A 457 -24.26 11.69 -33.30
N GLY A 458 -23.18 11.27 -33.98
CA GLY A 458 -21.99 10.78 -33.33
C GLY A 458 -21.51 11.77 -32.26
N PRO A 459 -20.85 11.29 -31.18
CA PRO A 459 -20.42 12.16 -30.09
C PRO A 459 -19.69 13.38 -30.64
N PHE A 460 -20.11 14.58 -30.20
CA PHE A 460 -19.58 15.85 -30.71
C PHE A 460 -18.06 15.78 -30.82
N PRO A 461 -17.46 16.14 -31.98
CA PRO A 461 -16.03 16.03 -32.19
C PRO A 461 -15.31 16.79 -31.07
N MET A 462 -14.50 16.06 -30.30
CA MET A 462 -13.85 16.65 -29.12
C MET A 462 -13.00 17.84 -29.58
N PRO A 463 -13.13 19.02 -28.94
CA PRO A 463 -12.42 20.21 -29.39
C PRO A 463 -10.92 19.95 -29.36
N LEU A 464 -10.21 20.45 -30.37
CA LEU A 464 -8.76 20.37 -30.42
C LEU A 464 -8.17 21.46 -29.51
N CYS A 465 -7.16 21.11 -28.72
CA CYS A 465 -6.48 22.09 -27.88
C CYS A 465 -5.70 23.10 -28.74
N ARG A 466 -5.74 24.39 -28.37
CA ARG A 466 -5.08 25.45 -29.14
C ARG A 466 -3.56 25.30 -29.25
N GLY A 467 -2.90 24.70 -28.26
CA GLY A 467 -1.45 24.50 -28.24
C GLY A 467 -0.98 23.41 -29.22
N HIS A 468 -1.53 22.20 -29.12
CA HIS A 468 -1.01 21.03 -29.85
C HIS A 468 -1.90 20.58 -31.01
N ARG A 469 -3.11 21.14 -31.15
CA ARG A 469 -4.15 20.71 -32.09
C ARG A 469 -4.59 19.25 -31.92
N GLU A 470 -4.42 18.72 -30.71
CA GLU A 470 -4.84 17.35 -30.32
C GLU A 470 -6.22 17.33 -29.64
N PRO A 471 -6.98 16.23 -29.73
CA PRO A 471 -8.25 16.06 -29.04
C PRO A 471 -8.16 16.30 -27.52
N CYS A 472 -9.06 17.12 -27.00
CA CYS A 472 -9.15 17.38 -25.56
C CYS A 472 -9.81 16.24 -24.77
N ILE A 473 -9.44 16.14 -23.49
CA ILE A 473 -10.16 15.30 -22.53
C ILE A 473 -11.29 16.10 -21.86
N MET A 474 -12.47 15.48 -21.75
CA MET A 474 -13.58 16.03 -20.97
C MET A 474 -13.42 15.67 -19.48
N ARG A 475 -13.66 16.65 -18.59
CA ARG A 475 -13.66 16.49 -17.13
C ARG A 475 -14.92 17.11 -16.55
N THR A 476 -15.33 16.63 -15.38
CA THR A 476 -16.46 17.17 -14.61
C THR A 476 -15.95 17.85 -13.35
N VAL A 477 -16.45 19.05 -13.04
CA VAL A 477 -16.15 19.73 -11.78
C VAL A 477 -16.79 18.95 -10.63
N LYS A 478 -15.96 18.36 -9.76
CA LYS A 478 -16.38 17.71 -8.51
C LYS A 478 -16.30 18.64 -7.29
N LYS A 479 -15.68 19.81 -7.42
CA LYS A 479 -15.54 20.78 -6.33
C LYS A 479 -16.89 21.48 -6.05
N PRO A 480 -17.32 21.61 -4.78
CA PRO A 480 -18.51 22.38 -4.42
C PRO A 480 -18.45 23.83 -4.91
N GLY A 481 -19.59 24.39 -5.29
CA GLY A 481 -19.72 25.75 -5.80
C GLY A 481 -20.60 25.84 -7.05
N PRO A 482 -20.71 27.03 -7.68
CA PRO A 482 -21.66 27.30 -8.78
C PRO A 482 -21.40 26.49 -10.05
N ASN A 483 -20.25 25.81 -10.13
CA ASN A 483 -19.86 25.00 -11.28
C ASN A 483 -19.89 23.49 -10.99
N LEU A 484 -20.31 23.05 -9.80
CA LEU A 484 -20.40 21.62 -9.45
C LEU A 484 -21.23 20.86 -10.51
N GLY A 485 -20.72 19.72 -10.98
CA GLY A 485 -21.37 18.91 -12.02
C GLY A 485 -21.21 19.44 -13.46
N ARG A 486 -20.74 20.68 -13.67
CA ARG A 486 -20.46 21.19 -15.04
C ARG A 486 -19.28 20.44 -15.66
N ARG A 487 -19.38 20.15 -16.96
CA ARG A 487 -18.32 19.51 -17.75
C ARG A 487 -17.51 20.55 -18.53
N PHE A 488 -16.23 20.28 -18.74
CA PHE A 488 -15.32 21.11 -19.52
C PHE A 488 -14.29 20.25 -20.25
N TYR A 489 -13.74 20.80 -21.32
CA TYR A 489 -12.65 20.23 -22.10
C TYR A 489 -11.33 20.91 -21.72
N MET A 490 -10.27 20.11 -21.65
CA MET A 490 -8.90 20.57 -21.42
C MET A 490 -7.90 19.75 -22.24
N CYS A 491 -6.69 20.27 -22.46
CA CYS A 491 -5.64 19.52 -23.16
C CYS A 491 -5.33 18.18 -22.46
N ALA A 492 -5.29 17.09 -23.24
CA ALA A 492 -5.14 15.73 -22.74
C ALA A 492 -3.71 15.39 -22.28
N ARG A 493 -2.69 16.11 -22.77
CA ARG A 493 -1.27 15.87 -22.41
C ARG A 493 -1.02 15.94 -20.89
N PRO A 494 0.01 15.27 -20.36
CA PRO A 494 0.35 15.34 -18.94
C PRO A 494 0.79 16.75 -18.54
N GLN A 495 0.60 17.12 -17.27
CA GLN A 495 1.19 18.36 -16.74
C GLN A 495 2.71 18.26 -16.71
N GLY A 496 3.38 19.38 -16.93
CA GLY A 496 4.83 19.50 -16.88
C GLY A 496 5.27 20.96 -17.02
N PRO A 497 6.58 21.23 -17.14
CA PRO A 497 7.12 22.58 -17.19
C PRO A 497 6.53 23.40 -18.35
N PRO A 498 6.21 24.70 -18.17
CA PRO A 498 5.69 25.54 -19.26
C PRO A 498 6.63 25.69 -20.48
N SER A 499 7.91 25.39 -20.29
CA SER A 499 8.95 25.38 -21.33
C SER A 499 8.98 24.11 -22.18
N ASP A 500 8.34 23.03 -21.75
CA ASP A 500 8.33 21.74 -22.44
C ASP A 500 7.16 21.64 -23.45
N PRO A 501 7.41 21.47 -24.76
CA PRO A 501 6.36 21.29 -25.75
C PRO A 501 5.50 20.03 -25.55
N SER A 502 5.97 18.97 -24.87
CA SER A 502 5.13 17.81 -24.52
C SER A 502 4.17 18.07 -23.34
N SER A 503 4.35 19.15 -22.60
CA SER A 503 3.54 19.47 -21.43
C SER A 503 2.17 20.06 -21.79
N ARG A 504 1.20 19.89 -20.88
CA ARG A 504 -0.18 20.36 -21.04
C ARG A 504 -0.27 21.87 -21.31
N CYS A 505 -0.82 22.25 -22.46
CA CYS A 505 -1.12 23.66 -22.74
C CYS A 505 -2.37 24.15 -21.98
N ASN A 506 -2.46 25.48 -21.78
CA ASN A 506 -3.51 26.17 -21.03
C ASN A 506 -4.90 26.20 -21.71
N PHE A 507 -5.20 25.23 -22.59
CA PHE A 507 -6.51 25.15 -23.24
C PHE A 507 -7.59 24.70 -22.26
N PHE A 508 -8.66 25.50 -22.17
CA PHE A 508 -9.85 25.24 -21.38
C PHE A 508 -11.10 25.70 -22.15
N GLN A 509 -12.15 24.89 -22.17
CA GLN A 509 -13.45 25.25 -22.76
C GLN A 509 -14.60 24.55 -22.01
N TRP A 510 -15.58 25.30 -21.51
CA TRP A 510 -16.81 24.69 -20.96
C TRP A 510 -17.53 23.85 -22.02
N SER A 511 -18.05 22.67 -21.64
CA SER A 511 -19.01 21.97 -22.50
C SER A 511 -20.28 22.81 -22.59
N ARG A 512 -20.89 22.91 -23.78
CA ARG A 512 -22.24 23.45 -23.88
C ARG A 512 -23.20 22.58 -23.06
N PRO A 513 -24.21 23.16 -22.39
CA PRO A 513 -25.36 22.40 -21.93
C PRO A 513 -25.95 21.67 -23.15
N SER A 514 -26.22 20.38 -22.98
CA SER A 514 -26.99 19.55 -23.91
C SER A 514 -28.47 19.70 -23.63
#